data_AF-A0A967T3S5-F1
#
_entry.id   AF-A0A967T3S5-F1
#
_cell.length_a   1.000
_cell.length_b   1.000
_cell.length_c   1.000
_cell.angle_alpha   90.00
_cell.angle_beta   90.00
_cell.angle_gamma   90.00
#
_symmetry.space_group_name_H-M   'P 1'
#
loop_
_entity.id
_entity.type
_entity.pdbx_description
1 polymer ?
#
loop_
_entity_poly.entity_id
_entity_poly.type
_entity_poly.pdbx_seq_one_letter_code
_entity_poly.pdbx_strand_id
1 'polypeptide(L)' 'LADEVLAKHGTALSPRGELFTRENIKAKLNMRDFMDTLRSSGIHTGGPSAISQGDRKAFADHLDKWLLNKVRNS' A
#
# COMPACT_ATOMS: atom_id res chain seq x y z
N LEU A 1 6.44 6.96 7.11
CA LEU A 1 5.57 5.82 6.66
C LEU A 1 4.43 6.31 5.77
N ALA A 2 3.64 5.42 5.15
CA ALA A 2 2.51 5.80 4.28
C ALA A 2 1.43 6.63 5.02
N ASP A 3 1.26 6.43 6.33
CA ASP A 3 0.37 7.27 7.17
C ASP A 3 0.83 8.74 7.20
N GLU A 4 2.14 9.01 7.28
CA GLU A 4 2.69 10.37 7.23
C GLU A 4 2.48 11.05 5.87
N VAL A 5 2.50 10.27 4.78
CA VAL A 5 2.20 10.79 3.43
C VAL A 5 0.77 11.30 3.39
N LEU A 6 -0.19 10.50 3.91
CA LEU A 6 -1.59 10.91 4.00
C LEU A 6 -1.80 12.10 4.94
N ALA A 7 -1.04 12.14 6.05
CA ALA A 7 -1.07 13.27 6.99
C ALA A 7 -0.65 14.59 6.30
N LYS A 8 0.32 14.53 5.39
CA LYS A 8 0.79 15.67 4.58
C LYS A 8 -0.02 15.91 3.30
N HIS A 9 -1.26 15.40 3.22
CA HIS A 9 -2.15 15.51 2.06
C HIS A 9 -1.61 14.86 0.77
N GLY A 10 -0.62 13.98 0.87
CA GLY A 10 -0.18 13.13 -0.22
C GLY A 10 -1.11 11.94 -0.44
N THR A 11 -0.94 11.28 -1.59
CA THR A 11 -1.62 10.00 -1.90
C THR A 11 -0.61 8.87 -1.72
N ALA A 12 -1.03 7.77 -1.10
CA ALA A 12 -0.18 6.59 -0.93
C ALA A 12 -0.84 5.38 -1.59
N LEU A 13 -0.13 4.74 -2.52
CA LEU A 13 -0.56 3.58 -3.29
C LEU A 13 0.39 2.41 -2.98
N SER A 14 -0.17 1.25 -2.62
CA SER A 14 0.62 0.06 -2.33
C SER A 14 1.14 -0.60 -3.61
N PRO A 15 2.22 -1.40 -3.56
CA PRO A 15 2.69 -2.18 -4.71
C PRO A 15 1.68 -3.20 -5.27
N ARG A 16 0.60 -3.46 -4.54
CA ARG A 16 -0.51 -4.31 -4.96
C ARG A 16 -1.70 -3.54 -5.53
N GLY A 17 -1.54 -2.24 -5.75
CA GLY A 17 -2.59 -1.38 -6.26
C GLY A 17 -3.66 -1.02 -5.23
N GLU A 18 -3.39 -1.14 -3.93
CA GLU A 18 -4.32 -0.68 -2.90
C GLU A 18 -4.06 0.80 -2.57
N LEU A 19 -5.08 1.65 -2.71
CA LEU A 19 -4.99 3.03 -2.23
C LEU A 19 -5.17 3.07 -0.72
N PHE A 20 -4.21 3.69 -0.05
CA PHE A 20 -4.31 3.93 1.38
C PHE A 20 -5.14 5.17 1.67
N THR A 21 -5.95 5.07 2.70
CA THR A 21 -6.79 6.13 3.25
C THR A 21 -6.56 6.22 4.76
N ARG A 22 -7.01 7.30 5.39
CA ARG A 22 -6.83 7.48 6.85
C ARG A 22 -7.55 6.39 7.64
N GLU A 23 -8.62 5.85 7.09
CA GLU A 23 -9.46 4.83 7.69
C GLU A 23 -8.81 3.44 7.63
N ASN A 24 -8.04 3.14 6.58
CA ASN A 24 -7.47 1.81 6.37
C ASN A 24 -5.97 1.69 6.74
N ILE A 25 -5.21 2.80 6.69
CA ILE A 25 -3.74 2.73 6.73
C ILE A 25 -3.21 2.18 8.06
N LYS A 26 -3.80 2.58 9.18
CA LYS A 26 -3.36 2.14 10.51
C LYS A 26 -3.50 0.64 10.69
N ALA A 27 -4.65 0.08 10.28
CA ALA A 27 -4.89 -1.35 10.36
C ALA A 27 -3.89 -2.15 9.51
N LYS A 28 -3.60 -1.67 8.29
CA LYS A 28 -2.63 -2.30 7.39
C LYS A 28 -1.21 -2.28 7.94
N LEU A 29 -0.77 -1.14 8.49
CA LEU A 29 0.55 -1.02 9.13
C LEU A 29 0.66 -1.92 10.36
N ASN A 30 -0.37 -1.96 11.21
CA ASN A 30 -0.38 -2.83 12.38
C ASN A 30 -0.26 -4.30 12.00
N MET A 31 -0.98 -4.76 10.97
CA MET A 31 -0.87 -6.14 10.50
C MET A 31 0.51 -6.43 9.91
N ARG A 32 1.10 -5.48 9.16
CA ARG A 32 2.47 -5.62 8.65
C ARG A 32 3.46 -5.80 9.80
N ASP A 33 3.42 -4.90 10.77
CA ASP A 33 4.37 -4.89 11.89
C ASP A 33 4.19 -6.13 12.78
N PHE A 34 2.96 -6.60 12.96
CA PHE A 34 2.67 -7.87 13.65
C PHE A 34 3.25 -9.07 12.89
N MET A 35 3.02 -9.17 11.58
CA MET A 35 3.57 -10.26 10.76
C MET A 35 5.09 -10.19 10.64
N ASP A 36 5.69 -8.99 10.66
CA ASP A 36 7.14 -8.79 10.76
C ASP A 36 7.68 -9.36 12.08
N THR A 37 6.98 -9.13 13.19
CA THR A 37 7.34 -9.66 14.51
C THR A 37 7.25 -11.19 14.58
N LEU A 38 6.21 -11.79 13.98
CA LEU A 38 6.10 -13.26 13.90
C LEU A 38 7.19 -13.89 13.01
N ARG A 39 7.66 -13.15 12.00
CA ARG A 39 8.80 -13.56 11.17
C ARG A 39 10.11 -13.48 11.93
N SER A 40 10.33 -12.42 12.71
CA SER A 40 11.55 -12.29 13.51
C SER A 40 11.63 -13.29 14.67
N SER A 41 10.49 -13.77 15.19
CA SER A 41 10.44 -14.80 16.23
C SER A 41 10.65 -16.23 15.73
N GLY A 42 10.69 -16.45 14.41
CA GLY A 42 10.85 -17.77 13.80
C GLY A 42 9.60 -18.66 13.86
N ILE A 43 8.48 -18.16 14.42
CA ILE A 43 7.20 -18.89 14.48
C ILE A 43 6.55 -19.00 13.10
N HIS A 44 6.76 -17.99 12.25
CA HIS A 44 6.16 -17.93 10.93
C HIS A 44 7.21 -17.47 9.90
N THR A 45 7.68 -18.35 9.02
CA THR A 45 8.77 -18.04 8.07
C THR A 45 8.28 -17.60 6.69
N GLY A 46 6.98 -17.71 6.42
CA GLY A 46 6.37 -17.29 5.16
C GLY A 46 6.29 -15.76 5.05
N GLY A 47 6.95 -15.20 4.04
CA GLY A 47 6.77 -13.80 3.65
C GLY A 47 5.41 -13.55 2.98
N PRO A 48 5.03 -12.28 2.77
CA PRO A 48 3.87 -11.96 1.94
C PRO A 48 4.01 -12.60 0.55
N SER A 49 2.88 -12.97 -0.05
CA SER A 49 2.84 -13.62 -1.37
C SER A 49 3.66 -12.84 -2.41
N ALA A 50 4.18 -13.50 -3.44
CA ALA A 50 4.81 -12.77 -4.54
C ALA A 50 3.83 -11.76 -5.19
N ILE A 51 4.36 -10.70 -5.79
CA ILE A 51 3.56 -9.73 -6.55
C ILE A 51 3.08 -10.40 -7.84
N SER A 52 1.77 -10.50 -8.01
CA SER A 52 1.13 -11.10 -9.18
C SER A 52 1.08 -10.14 -10.38
N GLN A 53 0.72 -10.65 -11.56
CA GLN A 53 0.39 -9.78 -12.70
C GLN A 53 -0.84 -8.91 -12.42
N GLY A 54 -1.81 -9.44 -11.67
CA GLY A 54 -3.01 -8.68 -11.26
C GLY A 54 -2.64 -7.50 -10.36
N ASP A 55 -1.74 -7.70 -9.41
CA ASP A 55 -1.21 -6.65 -8.54
C ASP A 55 -0.54 -5.52 -9.36
N ARG A 56 0.29 -5.89 -10.35
CA ARG A 56 0.95 -4.93 -11.25
C ARG A 56 -0.05 -4.13 -12.07
N LYS A 57 -1.07 -4.79 -12.62
CA LYS A 57 -2.13 -4.13 -13.37
C LYS A 57 -2.93 -3.18 -12.48
N ALA A 58 -3.36 -3.63 -11.29
CA ALA A 58 -4.11 -2.80 -10.36
C ALA A 58 -3.32 -1.56 -9.93
N PHE A 59 -2.00 -1.71 -9.72
CA PHE A 59 -1.11 -0.58 -9.45
C PHE A 59 -1.08 0.42 -10.62
N ALA A 60 -0.83 -0.06 -11.84
CA ALA A 60 -0.79 0.79 -13.03
C ALA A 60 -2.12 1.52 -13.24
N ASP A 61 -3.25 0.81 -13.17
CA ASP A 61 -4.59 1.37 -13.35
C ASP A 61 -4.89 2.50 -12.34
N HIS A 62 -4.46 2.36 -11.08
CA HIS A 62 -4.64 3.41 -10.08
C HIS A 62 -3.67 4.58 -10.25
N LEU A 63 -2.43 4.32 -10.64
CA LEU A 63 -1.45 5.36 -10.92
C LEU A 63 -1.91 6.22 -12.10
N ASP A 64 -2.37 5.60 -13.18
CA ASP A 64 -2.86 6.29 -14.37
C ASP A 64 -4.07 7.19 -14.05
N LYS A 65 -5.05 6.66 -13.30
CA LYS A 65 -6.19 7.46 -12.83
C LYS A 65 -5.75 8.66 -12.00
N TRP A 66 -4.75 8.48 -11.13
CA TRP A 66 -4.23 9.57 -10.31
C TRP A 66 -3.54 10.64 -11.16
N LEU A 67 -2.69 10.24 -12.13
CA LEU A 67 -2.01 11.16 -13.05
C LEU A 67 -3.02 11.94 -13.90
N LEU A 68 -4.00 11.27 -14.50
CA LEU A 68 -5.04 11.91 -15.31
C LEU A 68 -5.85 12.94 -14.52
N ASN A 69 -6.19 12.63 -13.26
CA ASN A 69 -6.87 13.57 -12.38
C ASN A 69 -6.01 14.78 -12.02
N LYS A 70 -4.68 14.62 -11.90
CA LYS A 70 -3.76 15.73 -11.67
C LYS A 70 -3.65 16.63 -12.91
N VAL A 71 -3.51 16.05 -14.09
CA VAL A 71 -3.46 16.81 -15.36
C VAL A 71 -4.74 17.60 -15.60
N ARG A 72 -5.92 17.04 -15.33
CA ARG A 72 -7.21 17.73 -15.52
C ARG A 72 -7.49 18.88 -14.54
N ASN A 73 -6.87 18.85 -13.36
CA ASN A 73 -7.09 19.82 -12.29
C ASN A 73 -5.92 20.80 -12.13
N SER A 74 -5.01 20.84 -13.12
CA SER A 74 -3.90 21.79 -13.24
C SER A 74 -4.24 22.84 -14.27
#